data_AF-A0A382DDZ9-F1
#
_entry.id   AF-A0A382DDZ9-F1
#
_cell.length_a   1.000
_cell.length_b   1.000
_cell.length_c   1.000
_cell.angle_alpha   90.00
_cell.angle_beta   90.00
_cell.angle_gamma   90.00
#
_symmetry.space_group_name_H-M   'P 1'
#
loop_
_entity.id
_entity.type
_entity.pdbx_description
1 polymer ?
#
loop_
_entity_poly.entity_id
_entity_poly.type
_entity_poly.pdbx_seq_one_letter_code
_entity_poly.pdbx_strand_id
1 'polypeptide(L)'
;VKSERSQVAHLLRRAGFGATPGELDDLTESRSYEEIVDELVNPEKCQNIEDSFVDRYYSGEGVPPYVGKWLFRMVNTKRPLEEKMALFLHHIFPVAWGKSEHGPSIFTEIDMFKRVGLTNFKNILLELSRDPAMIYWLDNNENHKSEINENYGRELQELFSMGVGNYTEDDIKNASRAFTG
;
A
#
# COMPACT_ATOMS: atom_id res chain seq x y z
N VAL A 1 9.69 1.29 -31.38
CA VAL A 1 8.57 0.59 -32.07
C VAL A 1 7.28 1.08 -31.42
N LYS A 2 6.27 1.50 -32.18
CA LYS A 2 4.98 1.94 -31.60
C LYS A 2 4.31 0.76 -30.90
N SER A 3 3.67 1.00 -29.76
CA SER A 3 3.06 -0.06 -28.96
C SER A 3 1.64 -0.39 -29.41
N GLU A 4 1.26 -1.66 -29.31
CA GLU A 4 -0.08 -2.12 -29.66
C GLU A 4 -1.11 -1.61 -28.65
N ARG A 5 -2.09 -0.84 -29.14
CA ARG A 5 -3.10 -0.16 -28.31
C ARG A 5 -3.85 -1.12 -27.37
N SER A 6 -4.20 -2.30 -27.86
CA SER A 6 -4.92 -3.30 -27.08
C SER A 6 -4.10 -3.83 -25.89
N GLN A 7 -2.78 -4.00 -26.08
CA GLN A 7 -1.86 -4.45 -25.05
C GLN A 7 -1.66 -3.38 -23.97
N VAL A 8 -1.44 -2.12 -24.38
CA VAL A 8 -1.31 -0.99 -23.45
C VAL A 8 -2.59 -0.79 -22.65
N ALA A 9 -3.76 -0.88 -23.29
CA ALA A 9 -5.03 -0.77 -22.59
C ALA A 9 -5.25 -1.90 -21.57
N HIS A 10 -4.84 -3.14 -21.89
CA HIS A 10 -4.89 -4.25 -20.94
C HIS A 10 -3.94 -4.02 -19.77
N LEU A 11 -2.71 -3.61 -20.04
CA LEU A 11 -1.70 -3.30 -19.03
C LEU A 11 -2.22 -2.26 -18.03
N LEU A 12 -2.74 -1.12 -18.49
CA LEU A 12 -3.18 -0.02 -17.61
C LEU A 12 -4.45 -0.36 -16.80
N ARG A 13 -5.28 -1.32 -17.24
CA ARG A 13 -6.37 -1.86 -16.41
C ARG A 13 -5.87 -2.76 -15.27
N ARG A 14 -4.74 -3.46 -15.47
CA ARG A 14 -4.15 -4.37 -14.48
C ARG A 14 -3.22 -3.64 -13.51
N ALA A 15 -2.33 -2.82 -14.05
CA ALA A 15 -1.29 -2.08 -13.34
C ALA A 15 -1.75 -0.69 -12.85
N GLY A 16 -3.04 -0.36 -12.99
CA GLY A 16 -3.60 0.93 -12.61
C GLY A 16 -5.11 0.90 -12.49
N PHE A 17 -5.73 2.02 -12.85
CA PHE A 17 -7.18 2.24 -12.81
C PHE A 17 -7.78 2.39 -14.22
N GLY A 18 -7.04 1.98 -15.25
CA GLY A 18 -7.38 2.23 -16.65
C GLY A 18 -6.75 3.52 -17.19
N ALA A 19 -7.04 3.81 -18.45
CA ALA A 19 -6.60 5.02 -19.13
C ALA A 19 -7.70 5.51 -20.06
N THR A 20 -7.75 6.83 -20.26
CA THR A 20 -8.68 7.44 -21.21
C THR A 20 -8.24 7.13 -22.66
N PRO A 21 -9.14 7.25 -23.66
CA PRO A 21 -8.77 7.06 -25.06
C PRO A 21 -7.60 7.95 -25.51
N GLY A 22 -7.58 9.22 -25.07
CA GLY A 22 -6.51 10.16 -25.39
C GLY A 22 -5.16 9.76 -24.77
N GLU A 23 -5.15 9.36 -23.49
CA GLU A 23 -3.92 8.87 -22.85
C GLU A 23 -3.38 7.61 -23.54
N LEU A 24 -4.27 6.71 -23.99
CA LEU A 24 -3.86 5.55 -24.76
C LEU A 24 -3.27 5.94 -26.12
N ASP A 25 -3.85 6.92 -26.81
CA ASP A 25 -3.31 7.42 -28.08
C ASP A 25 -1.91 7.99 -27.86
N ASP A 26 -1.78 8.90 -26.90
CA ASP A 26 -0.50 9.54 -26.54
C ASP A 26 0.58 8.52 -26.17
N LEU A 27 0.26 7.55 -25.30
CA LEU A 27 1.20 6.51 -24.88
C LEU A 27 1.63 5.62 -26.05
N THR A 28 0.69 5.20 -26.89
CA THR A 28 0.98 4.25 -27.97
C THR A 28 1.74 4.87 -29.14
N GLU A 29 1.59 6.18 -29.34
CA GLU A 29 2.33 6.95 -30.33
C GLU A 29 3.73 7.36 -29.86
N SER A 30 3.87 7.72 -28.58
CA SER A 30 5.11 8.28 -28.03
C SER A 30 6.10 7.25 -27.47
N ARG A 31 5.62 6.08 -27.03
CA ARG A 31 6.43 5.11 -26.26
C ARG A 31 6.24 3.66 -26.74
N SER A 32 7.31 2.89 -26.63
CA SER A 32 7.26 1.43 -26.73
C SER A 32 6.59 0.80 -25.52
N TYR A 33 6.18 -0.46 -25.63
CA TYR A 33 5.52 -1.17 -24.54
C TYR A 33 6.46 -1.35 -23.35
N GLU A 34 7.73 -1.64 -23.64
CA GLU A 34 8.79 -1.84 -22.67
C GLU A 34 9.08 -0.55 -21.88
N GLU A 35 9.10 0.62 -22.54
CA GLU A 35 9.23 1.92 -21.88
C GLU A 35 8.04 2.19 -20.93
N ILE A 36 6.81 1.87 -21.36
CA ILE A 36 5.63 2.03 -20.51
C ILE A 36 5.72 1.12 -19.27
N VAL A 37 6.15 -0.14 -19.45
CA VAL A 37 6.34 -1.07 -18.32
C VAL A 37 7.44 -0.57 -17.39
N ASP A 38 8.56 -0.10 -17.94
CA ASP A 38 9.69 0.43 -17.18
C ASP A 38 9.29 1.65 -16.33
N GLU A 39 8.49 2.58 -16.87
CA GLU A 39 7.94 3.70 -16.10
C GLU A 39 6.96 3.24 -15.00
N LEU A 40 6.12 2.23 -15.26
CA LEU A 40 5.17 1.72 -14.27
C LEU A 40 5.88 1.12 -13.05
N VAL A 41 6.95 0.35 -13.27
CA VAL A 41 7.69 -0.32 -12.18
C VAL A 41 8.76 0.58 -11.54
N ASN A 42 9.04 1.75 -12.11
CA ASN A 42 9.96 2.76 -11.59
C ASN A 42 9.23 4.12 -11.47
N PRO A 43 8.28 4.26 -10.52
CA PRO A 43 7.40 5.43 -10.42
C PRO A 43 8.16 6.76 -10.20
N GLU A 44 9.39 6.72 -9.71
CA GLU A 44 10.26 7.89 -9.55
C GLU A 44 10.63 8.56 -10.88
N LYS A 45 10.52 7.85 -12.01
CA LYS A 45 10.68 8.41 -13.37
C LYS A 45 9.50 9.30 -13.76
N CYS A 46 8.36 9.14 -13.11
CA CYS A 46 7.15 9.92 -13.39
C CYS A 46 6.97 11.06 -12.37
N GLN A 47 6.35 12.15 -12.81
CA GLN A 47 6.04 13.28 -11.94
C GLN A 47 5.05 12.87 -10.84
N ASN A 48 5.33 13.27 -9.59
CA ASN A 48 4.41 13.11 -8.48
C ASN A 48 3.32 14.19 -8.51
N ILE A 49 2.15 13.89 -7.97
CA ILE A 49 1.15 14.92 -7.66
C ILE A 49 1.55 15.63 -6.37
N GLU A 50 1.57 16.96 -6.43
CA GLU A 50 1.72 17.82 -5.27
C GLU A 50 0.43 17.82 -4.43
N ASP A 51 0.53 17.43 -3.16
CA ASP A 51 -0.62 17.39 -2.26
C ASP A 51 -1.20 18.78 -1.98
N SER A 52 -0.38 19.83 -2.12
CA SER A 52 -0.79 21.23 -1.93
C SER A 52 -2.01 21.66 -2.75
N PHE A 53 -2.19 21.09 -3.96
CA PHE A 53 -3.37 21.36 -4.78
C PHE A 53 -4.62 20.75 -4.16
N VAL A 54 -4.53 19.51 -3.68
CA VAL A 54 -5.64 18.75 -3.12
C VAL A 54 -6.00 19.25 -1.73
N ASP A 55 -5.00 19.58 -0.92
CA ASP A 55 -5.14 20.11 0.44
C ASP A 55 -5.95 21.41 0.49
N ARG A 56 -5.94 22.20 -0.58
CA ARG A 56 -6.77 23.41 -0.71
C ARG A 56 -8.27 23.09 -0.69
N TYR A 57 -8.67 21.94 -1.21
CA TYR A 57 -10.08 21.53 -1.34
C TYR A 57 -10.49 20.49 -0.30
N TYR A 58 -9.54 19.68 0.17
CA TYR A 58 -9.74 18.60 1.14
C TYR A 58 -8.90 18.85 2.40
N SER A 59 -9.19 19.94 3.11
CA SER A 59 -8.50 20.26 4.36
C SER A 59 -9.04 19.45 5.55
N GLY A 60 -8.20 19.29 6.58
CA GLY A 60 -8.54 18.60 7.83
C GLY A 60 -8.02 17.17 7.93
N GLU A 61 -8.14 16.59 9.14
CA GLU A 61 -7.55 15.29 9.50
C GLU A 61 -8.59 14.16 9.69
N GLY A 62 -9.85 14.41 9.29
CA GLY A 62 -10.90 13.40 9.34
C GLY A 62 -10.80 12.39 8.18
N VAL A 63 -11.40 11.21 8.34
CA VAL A 63 -11.45 10.17 7.30
C VAL A 63 -12.03 10.71 5.99
N PRO A 64 -13.16 11.45 6.02
CA PRO A 64 -13.66 12.35 4.99
C PRO A 64 -12.67 12.85 3.94
N PRO A 65 -11.95 13.94 4.30
CA PRO A 65 -10.92 14.57 3.48
C PRO A 65 -9.91 13.58 2.89
N TYR A 66 -9.33 12.72 3.72
CA TYR A 66 -8.24 11.86 3.27
C TYR A 66 -8.67 10.81 2.25
N VAL A 67 -9.87 10.21 2.40
CA VAL A 67 -10.44 9.33 1.36
C VAL A 67 -10.57 10.10 0.04
N GLY A 68 -11.04 11.34 0.10
CA GLY A 68 -11.10 12.24 -1.05
C GLY A 68 -9.71 12.50 -1.67
N LYS A 69 -8.68 12.72 -0.85
CA LYS A 69 -7.31 12.92 -1.33
C LYS A 69 -6.78 11.69 -2.06
N TRP A 70 -6.97 10.49 -1.50
CA TRP A 70 -6.46 9.27 -2.10
C TRP A 70 -7.19 8.93 -3.41
N LEU A 71 -8.52 9.10 -3.46
CA LEU A 71 -9.30 8.98 -4.69
C LEU A 71 -8.83 9.97 -5.76
N PHE A 72 -8.56 11.22 -5.39
CA PHE A 72 -7.99 12.20 -6.32
C PHE A 72 -6.66 11.72 -6.88
N ARG A 73 -5.75 11.21 -6.05
CA ARG A 73 -4.46 10.67 -6.49
C ARG A 73 -4.64 9.48 -7.43
N MET A 74 -5.49 8.51 -7.08
CA MET A 74 -5.78 7.34 -7.92
C MET A 74 -6.30 7.71 -9.32
N VAL A 75 -7.04 8.80 -9.45
CA VAL A 75 -7.57 9.28 -10.74
C VAL A 75 -6.54 10.09 -11.54
N ASN A 76 -5.72 10.91 -10.89
CA ASN A 76 -4.93 11.93 -11.58
C ASN A 76 -3.44 11.59 -11.69
N THR A 77 -2.95 10.59 -10.96
CA THR A 77 -1.50 10.32 -10.84
C THR A 77 -0.89 9.85 -12.16
N LYS A 78 0.39 10.17 -12.36
CA LYS A 78 1.25 9.55 -13.38
C LYS A 78 2.03 8.34 -12.84
N ARG A 79 1.75 7.93 -11.60
CA ARG A 79 2.31 6.76 -10.90
C ARG A 79 1.21 5.74 -10.54
N PRO A 80 0.42 5.23 -11.49
CA PRO A 80 -0.79 4.47 -11.19
C PRO A 80 -0.50 3.12 -10.48
N LEU A 81 0.65 2.48 -10.77
CA LEU A 81 1.01 1.22 -10.13
C LEU A 81 1.33 1.39 -8.64
N GLU A 82 1.95 2.50 -8.24
CA GLU A 82 2.23 2.85 -6.84
C GLU A 82 0.93 2.89 -6.02
N GLU A 83 -0.06 3.63 -6.51
CA GLU A 83 -1.38 3.74 -5.87
C GLU A 83 -2.16 2.41 -5.92
N LYS A 84 -2.05 1.66 -7.02
CA LYS A 84 -2.69 0.34 -7.18
C LYS A 84 -2.14 -0.68 -6.19
N MET A 85 -0.82 -0.71 -5.99
CA MET A 85 -0.17 -1.59 -5.03
C MET A 85 -0.52 -1.20 -3.60
N ALA A 86 -0.58 0.10 -3.28
CA ALA A 86 -1.04 0.54 -1.97
C ALA A 86 -2.47 0.06 -1.67
N LEU A 87 -3.39 0.19 -2.64
CA LEU A 87 -4.76 -0.31 -2.49
C LEU A 87 -4.82 -1.84 -2.34
N PHE A 88 -4.02 -2.56 -3.11
CA PHE A 88 -3.94 -4.02 -3.02
C PHE A 88 -3.42 -4.47 -1.65
N LEU A 89 -2.34 -3.85 -1.16
CA LEU A 89 -1.73 -4.20 0.13
C LEU A 89 -2.64 -3.84 1.30
N HIS A 90 -3.30 -2.68 1.27
CA HIS A 90 -4.27 -2.31 2.31
C HIS A 90 -5.51 -3.23 2.34
N HIS A 91 -5.82 -3.95 1.24
CA HIS A 91 -6.82 -5.01 1.26
C HIS A 91 -6.32 -6.28 1.98
N ILE A 92 -5.04 -6.62 1.79
CA ILE A 92 -4.41 -7.81 2.39
C ILE A 92 -4.07 -7.59 3.87
N PHE A 93 -3.62 -6.38 4.20
CA PHE A 93 -3.22 -5.94 5.52
C PHE A 93 -4.16 -4.83 5.98
N PRO A 94 -5.44 -5.15 6.27
CA PRO A 94 -6.42 -4.13 6.57
C PRO A 94 -6.27 -3.62 8.01
N VAL A 95 -6.41 -2.30 8.15
CA VAL A 95 -6.73 -1.63 9.41
C VAL A 95 -8.04 -0.87 9.24
N ALA A 96 -8.81 -0.70 10.31
CA ALA A 96 -10.08 0.03 10.24
C ALA A 96 -10.17 1.17 11.24
N TRP A 97 -10.82 2.25 10.80
CA TRP A 97 -11.14 3.41 11.63
C TRP A 97 -11.84 3.02 12.94
N GLY A 98 -12.77 2.07 12.88
CA GLY A 98 -13.58 1.68 14.04
C GLY A 98 -12.79 1.12 15.23
N LYS A 99 -11.52 0.74 15.05
CA LYS A 99 -10.63 0.35 16.16
C LYS A 99 -9.66 1.46 16.54
N SER A 100 -8.94 2.03 15.56
CA SER A 100 -7.89 2.99 15.84
C SER A 100 -8.41 4.39 16.19
N GLU A 101 -9.57 4.79 15.65
CA GLU A 101 -10.16 6.15 15.73
C GLU A 101 -9.16 7.31 15.49
N HIS A 102 -8.04 7.00 14.83
CA HIS A 102 -6.94 7.90 14.61
C HIS A 102 -6.63 7.91 13.12
N GLY A 103 -7.11 8.96 12.45
CA GLY A 103 -7.06 9.06 10.98
C GLY A 103 -5.64 9.10 10.46
N PRO A 104 -4.77 9.98 10.97
CA PRO A 104 -3.42 10.13 10.45
C PRO A 104 -2.60 8.83 10.41
N SER A 105 -2.77 7.91 11.37
CA SER A 105 -2.05 6.62 11.35
C SER A 105 -2.51 5.72 10.21
N ILE A 106 -3.81 5.66 9.92
CA ILE A 106 -4.35 4.87 8.80
C ILE A 106 -3.81 5.39 7.46
N PHE A 107 -3.69 6.71 7.30
CA PHE A 107 -3.12 7.28 6.07
C PHE A 107 -1.60 7.10 5.99
N THR A 108 -0.91 7.13 7.14
CA THR A 108 0.52 6.80 7.21
C THR A 108 0.79 5.37 6.73
N GLU A 109 -0.10 4.41 7.03
CA GLU A 109 0.00 3.04 6.51
C GLU A 109 -0.12 3.00 4.98
N ILE A 110 -1.10 3.72 4.42
CA ILE A 110 -1.29 3.83 2.97
C ILE A 110 -0.05 4.44 2.30
N ASP A 111 0.54 5.48 2.89
CA ASP A 111 1.77 6.10 2.40
C ASP A 111 2.99 5.18 2.55
N MET A 112 3.05 4.38 3.61
CA MET A 112 4.03 3.31 3.77
C MET A 112 3.91 2.31 2.61
N PHE A 113 2.71 1.83 2.28
CA PHE A 113 2.51 0.92 1.16
C PHE A 113 2.88 1.53 -0.20
N LYS A 114 2.64 2.81 -0.44
CA LYS A 114 3.14 3.48 -1.65
C LYS A 114 4.66 3.42 -1.72
N ARG A 115 5.34 3.70 -0.60
CA ARG A 115 6.81 3.71 -0.51
C ARG A 115 7.44 2.33 -0.68
N VAL A 116 6.83 1.26 -0.15
CA VAL A 116 7.46 -0.07 -0.12
C VAL A 116 6.77 -1.13 -0.97
N GLY A 117 5.61 -0.83 -1.55
CA GLY A 117 4.77 -1.82 -2.22
C GLY A 117 5.36 -2.43 -3.50
N LEU A 118 6.36 -1.78 -4.10
CA LEU A 118 7.13 -2.31 -5.25
C LEU A 118 8.48 -2.92 -4.86
N THR A 119 8.73 -3.07 -3.56
CA THR A 119 9.94 -3.75 -3.06
C THR A 119 9.71 -5.25 -2.88
N ASN A 120 10.47 -5.91 -2.01
CA ASN A 120 10.28 -7.32 -1.70
C ASN A 120 9.37 -7.53 -0.49
N PHE A 121 8.74 -8.70 -0.41
CA PHE A 121 7.78 -9.03 0.64
C PHE A 121 8.35 -8.93 2.06
N LYS A 122 9.61 -9.30 2.25
CA LYS A 122 10.30 -9.14 3.54
C LYS A 122 10.34 -7.67 3.98
N ASN A 123 10.64 -6.74 3.07
CA ASN A 123 10.67 -5.31 3.38
C ASN A 123 9.26 -4.77 3.70
N ILE A 124 8.24 -5.23 2.96
CA ILE A 124 6.83 -4.87 3.22
C ILE A 124 6.44 -5.29 4.65
N LEU A 125 6.67 -6.55 5.02
CA LEU A 125 6.33 -7.05 6.36
C LEU A 125 7.11 -6.36 7.48
N LEU A 126 8.38 -6.01 7.25
CA LEU A 126 9.19 -5.29 8.23
C LEU A 126 8.70 -3.87 8.48
N GLU A 127 8.28 -3.16 7.45
CA GLU A 127 7.74 -1.80 7.60
C GLU A 127 6.33 -1.84 8.18
N LEU A 128 5.49 -2.80 7.78
CA LEU A 128 4.18 -3.06 8.39
C LEU A 128 4.30 -3.38 9.89
N SER A 129 5.35 -4.11 10.29
CA SER A 129 5.66 -4.42 11.70
C SER A 129 5.99 -3.21 12.56
N ARG A 130 6.26 -2.05 11.95
CA ARG A 130 6.55 -0.78 12.61
C ARG A 130 5.44 0.25 12.43
N ASP A 131 4.41 -0.08 11.66
CA ASP A 131 3.32 0.83 11.35
C ASP A 131 2.42 1.05 12.59
N PRO A 132 2.13 2.31 12.96
CA PRO A 132 1.34 2.60 14.16
C PRO A 132 -0.11 2.12 14.06
N ALA A 133 -0.73 2.15 12.87
CA ALA A 133 -2.10 1.67 12.71
C ALA A 133 -2.15 0.15 12.87
N MET A 134 -1.20 -0.59 12.27
CA MET A 134 -1.14 -2.05 12.39
C MET A 134 -0.79 -2.50 13.82
N ILE A 135 0.15 -1.81 14.48
CA ILE A 135 0.50 -2.09 15.88
C ILE A 135 -0.73 -1.98 16.78
N TYR A 136 -1.54 -0.94 16.61
CA TYR A 136 -2.77 -0.78 17.38
C TYR A 136 -3.87 -1.76 16.94
N TRP A 137 -3.97 -2.03 15.63
CA TRP A 137 -4.95 -2.96 15.08
C TRP A 137 -4.84 -4.37 15.64
N LEU A 138 -3.62 -4.81 15.96
CA LEU A 138 -3.32 -6.13 16.51
C LEU A 138 -2.93 -6.10 17.99
N ASP A 139 -3.27 -5.01 18.69
CA ASP A 139 -3.08 -4.83 20.14
C ASP A 139 -1.62 -5.01 20.60
N ASN A 140 -0.66 -4.81 19.69
CA ASN A 140 0.76 -4.92 20.00
C ASN A 140 1.27 -3.73 20.83
N ASN A 141 0.52 -2.64 20.92
CA ASN A 141 0.76 -1.58 21.90
C ASN A 141 0.59 -2.03 23.36
N GLU A 142 -0.10 -3.15 23.59
CA GLU A 142 -0.27 -3.78 24.91
C GLU A 142 0.75 -4.91 25.15
N ASN A 143 1.61 -5.21 24.18
CA ASN A 143 2.57 -6.30 24.28
C ASN A 143 3.80 -5.89 25.11
N HIS A 144 4.05 -6.59 26.23
CA HIS A 144 5.20 -6.31 27.08
C HIS A 144 5.93 -7.58 27.52
N LYS A 145 7.20 -7.43 27.89
CA LYS A 145 8.09 -8.58 28.19
C LYS A 145 7.55 -9.58 29.22
N SER A 146 6.75 -9.11 30.19
CA SER A 146 6.17 -9.96 31.23
C SER A 146 4.83 -10.61 30.85
N GLU A 147 4.14 -10.10 29.82
CA GLU A 147 2.84 -10.59 29.34
C GLU A 147 2.80 -10.38 27.83
N ILE A 148 3.14 -11.45 27.12
CA ILE A 148 3.22 -11.38 25.66
C ILE A 148 1.82 -11.36 25.05
N ASN A 149 1.60 -10.46 24.11
CA ASN A 149 0.41 -10.48 23.26
C ASN A 149 0.72 -11.29 21.98
N GLU A 150 0.04 -12.42 21.82
CA GLU A 150 0.24 -13.32 20.70
C GLU A 150 -0.44 -12.88 19.39
N ASN A 151 -1.34 -11.90 19.45
CA ASN A 151 -2.19 -11.54 18.33
C ASN A 151 -1.36 -11.18 17.08
N TYR A 152 -0.46 -10.19 17.18
CA TYR A 152 0.37 -9.84 16.02
C TYR A 152 1.33 -10.97 15.60
N GLY A 153 1.99 -11.64 16.55
CA GLY A 153 2.89 -12.75 16.23
C GLY A 153 2.20 -13.89 15.47
N ARG A 154 0.92 -14.14 15.76
CA ARG A 154 0.06 -15.12 15.09
C ARG A 154 -0.36 -14.64 13.72
N GLU A 155 -0.94 -13.45 13.61
CA GLU A 155 -1.42 -12.88 12.35
C GLU A 155 -0.30 -12.74 11.31
N LEU A 156 0.90 -12.32 11.76
CA LEU A 156 2.07 -12.20 10.90
C LEU A 156 2.41 -13.54 10.22
N GLN A 157 2.29 -14.65 10.94
CA GLN A 157 2.65 -15.97 10.44
C GLN A 157 1.50 -16.65 9.70
N GLU A 158 0.29 -16.53 10.24
CA GLU A 158 -0.88 -17.24 9.77
C GLU A 158 -1.54 -16.56 8.57
N LEU A 159 -1.92 -15.28 8.70
CA LEU A 159 -2.67 -14.58 7.64
C LEU A 159 -1.76 -13.79 6.70
N PHE A 160 -0.65 -13.24 7.21
CA PHE A 160 0.15 -12.27 6.47
C PHE A 160 1.36 -12.87 5.76
N SER A 161 1.78 -14.09 6.06
CA SER A 161 2.97 -14.67 5.40
C SER A 161 2.87 -16.16 5.09
N MET A 162 3.05 -17.03 6.07
CA MET A 162 3.32 -18.45 5.85
C MET A 162 2.06 -19.29 5.65
N GLY A 163 0.91 -18.84 6.17
CA GLY A 163 -0.31 -19.64 6.10
C GLY A 163 -0.39 -20.71 7.19
N VAL A 164 -1.62 -21.15 7.48
CA VAL A 164 -1.90 -22.19 8.47
C VAL A 164 -1.09 -23.47 8.20
N GLY A 165 -0.47 -24.01 9.26
CA GLY A 165 0.28 -25.28 9.20
C GLY A 165 1.75 -25.15 8.82
N ASN A 166 2.25 -23.93 8.56
CA ASN A 166 3.65 -23.67 8.21
C ASN A 166 4.47 -23.04 9.35
N TYR A 167 3.93 -22.99 10.57
CA TYR A 167 4.56 -22.48 11.79
C TYR A 167 4.15 -23.31 13.00
N THR A 168 4.89 -23.17 14.09
CA THR A 168 4.57 -23.76 15.39
C THR A 168 4.07 -22.72 16.38
N GLU A 169 3.46 -23.18 17.47
CA GLU A 169 3.08 -22.31 18.59
C GLU A 169 4.30 -21.63 19.23
N ASP A 170 5.47 -22.29 19.21
CA ASP A 170 6.71 -21.69 19.71
C ASP A 170 7.18 -20.55 18.79
N ASP A 171 6.97 -20.65 17.48
CA ASP A 171 7.28 -19.57 16.55
C ASP A 171 6.41 -18.33 16.82
N ILE A 172 5.13 -18.51 17.14
CA ILE A 172 4.22 -17.41 17.53
C ILE A 172 4.75 -16.70 18.76
N LYS A 173 5.09 -17.45 19.81
CA LYS A 173 5.62 -16.88 21.05
C LYS A 173 6.94 -16.14 20.83
N ASN A 174 7.81 -16.67 19.98
CA ASN A 174 9.08 -16.03 19.66
C ASN A 174 8.88 -14.76 18.83
N ALA A 175 7.96 -14.75 17.87
CA ALA A 175 7.58 -13.56 17.12
C ALA A 175 7.00 -12.48 18.04
N SER A 176 6.07 -12.84 18.93
CA SER A 176 5.49 -11.90 19.89
C SER A 176 6.50 -11.32 20.88
N ARG A 177 7.48 -12.12 21.33
CA ARG A 177 8.61 -11.62 22.14
C ARG A 177 9.48 -10.63 21.38
N ALA A 178 9.69 -10.83 20.08
CA ALA A 178 10.48 -9.89 19.27
C ALA A 178 9.83 -8.49 19.21
N PHE A 179 8.52 -8.40 19.44
CA PHE A 179 7.80 -7.13 19.46
C PHE A 179 7.79 -6.41 20.83
N THR A 180 8.36 -6.99 21.90
CA THR A 180 8.33 -6.35 23.23
C THR A 180 9.45 -5.34 23.47
N GLY A 181 10.42 -5.21 22.54
CA GLY A 181 11.63 -4.39 22.70
C GLY A 181 12.81 -5.14 23.30
#